data_AF-A0A9D7EWA7-F1
#
_entry.id   AF-A0A9D7EWA7-F1
#
_cell.length_a   1.000
_cell.length_b   1.000
_cell.length_c   1.000
_cell.angle_alpha   90.00
_cell.angle_beta   90.00
_cell.angle_gamma   90.00
#
_symmetry.space_group_name_H-M   'P 1'
#
loop_
_entity.id
_entity.type
_entity.pdbx_description
1 polymer ?
#
loop_
_entity_poly.entity_id
_entity_poly.type
_entity_poly.pdbx_seq_one_letter_code
_entity_poly.pdbx_strand_id
1 'polypeptide(L)'
;MLTIPVGVNYLFELQQNKSYMELGLGATWTKENVSLYLEPDLSKKRTNFGNYFPTVGYRKHTKKSFMWRMSLTPLVNQNGFQPFFGGSFGKLF
;
A
#
# COMPACT_ATOMS: atom_id res chain seq x y z
N MET A 1 -13.70 -14.84 9.12
CA MET A 1 -14.01 -13.81 8.10
C MET A 1 -12.91 -13.84 7.05
N LEU A 2 -13.25 -13.86 5.77
CA LEU A 2 -12.26 -13.86 4.69
C LEU A 2 -12.26 -12.49 4.03
N THR A 3 -11.20 -11.74 4.24
CA THR A 3 -10.93 -10.47 3.57
C THR A 3 -9.95 -10.78 2.45
N ILE A 4 -10.33 -10.53 1.20
CA ILE A 4 -9.47 -10.78 0.04
C ILE A 4 -8.95 -9.43 -0.47
N PRO A 5 -7.69 -9.07 -0.18
CA PRO A 5 -7.06 -7.94 -0.83
C PRO A 5 -6.68 -8.33 -2.26
N VAL A 6 -7.04 -7.49 -3.22
CA VAL A 6 -6.56 -7.60 -4.61
C VAL A 6 -5.82 -6.32 -4.95
N GLY A 7 -4.74 -6.42 -5.72
CA GLY A 7 -4.00 -5.25 -6.15
C GLY A 7 -3.02 -5.53 -7.26
N VAL A 8 -2.71 -4.49 -8.02
CA VAL A 8 -1.75 -4.51 -9.11
C VAL A 8 -0.67 -3.48 -8.82
N ASN A 9 0.57 -3.82 -9.11
CA ASN A 9 1.70 -2.90 -9.02
C ASN A 9 2.46 -2.92 -10.34
N TYR A 10 2.76 -1.73 -10.86
CA TYR A 10 3.57 -1.52 -12.04
C TYR A 10 4.90 -0.89 -11.64
N LEU A 11 6.00 -1.44 -12.16
CA LEU A 11 7.35 -0.92 -11.93
C LEU A 11 7.90 -0.33 -13.23
N PHE A 12 8.17 0.97 -13.22
CA PHE A 12 8.83 1.70 -14.29
C PHE A 12 10.32 1.76 -14.01
N GLU A 13 11.15 1.27 -14.92
CA GLU A 13 12.60 1.42 -14.83
C GLU A 13 13.06 2.79 -15.33
N LEU A 14 13.79 3.52 -14.48
CA LEU A 14 14.48 4.74 -14.85
C LEU A 14 15.89 4.35 -15.32
N GLN A 15 16.17 4.60 -16.59
CA GLN A 15 17.38 4.17 -17.32
C GLN A 15 18.70 4.59 -16.65
N GLN A 16 18.70 5.58 -15.77
CA GLN A 16 19.88 6.02 -15.03
C GLN A 16 19.92 5.39 -13.63
N ASN A 17 20.76 4.36 -13.48
CA ASN A 17 21.15 3.73 -12.19
C ASN A 17 20.15 2.78 -11.54
N LYS A 18 19.57 1.82 -12.28
CA LYS A 18 18.76 0.70 -11.71
C LYS A 18 17.75 1.20 -10.67
N SER A 19 17.13 2.32 -11.00
CA SER A 19 16.13 2.99 -10.17
C SER A 19 14.77 2.69 -10.76
N TYR A 20 13.78 2.46 -9.90
CA TYR A 20 12.46 2.02 -10.30
C TYR A 20 11.43 2.91 -9.61
N MET A 21 10.49 3.45 -10.37
CA MET A 21 9.27 4.02 -9.82
C MET A 21 8.21 2.93 -9.76
N GLU A 22 7.47 2.91 -8.66
CA GLU A 22 6.41 1.93 -8.44
C GLU A 22 5.08 2.67 -8.34
N LEU A 23 4.10 2.24 -9.12
CA LEU A 23 2.73 2.69 -9.03
C LEU A 23 1.84 1.48 -8.80
N GLY A 24 1.07 1.51 -7.73
CA GLY A 24 0.19 0.41 -7.33
C GLY A 24 -1.21 0.89 -7.06
N LEU A 25 -2.18 0.02 -7.29
CA LEU A 25 -3.57 0.23 -6.90
C LEU A 25 -4.07 -1.08 -6.29
N GLY A 26 -4.53 -1.02 -5.04
CA GLY A 26 -5.17 -2.12 -4.34
C GLY A 26 -6.60 -1.81 -3.97
N ALA A 27 -7.43 -2.84 -3.86
CA ALA A 27 -8.75 -2.77 -3.28
C ALA A 27 -8.95 -3.96 -2.32
N THR A 28 -9.67 -3.75 -1.25
CA THR A 28 -10.04 -4.82 -0.31
C THR A 28 -11.52 -4.71 0.02
N TRP A 29 -12.23 -5.82 -0.15
CA TRP A 29 -13.63 -5.93 0.29
C TRP A 29 -13.67 -6.63 1.64
N THR A 30 -14.20 -5.92 2.62
CA THR A 30 -14.52 -6.48 3.93
C THR A 30 -16.05 -6.51 4.05
N LYS A 31 -16.60 -7.56 4.67
CA LYS A 31 -18.04 -7.60 5.02
C LYS A 31 -18.33 -6.90 6.36
N GLU A 32 -17.30 -6.44 7.09
CA GLU A 32 -17.44 -5.68 8.35
C GLU A 32 -16.33 -4.65 8.51
N ASN A 33 -16.71 -3.47 9.02
CA ASN A 33 -15.84 -2.32 9.30
C ASN A 33 -14.63 -2.73 10.15
N VAL A 34 -13.47 -2.89 9.51
CA VAL A 34 -12.20 -2.85 10.24
C VAL A 34 -11.89 -1.37 10.45
N SER A 35 -12.37 -0.83 11.56
CA SER A 35 -11.86 0.43 12.09
C SER A 35 -10.38 0.19 12.41
N LEU A 36 -9.47 0.71 11.57
CA LEU A 36 -8.02 0.68 11.80
C LEU A 36 -7.59 1.79 12.79
N TYR A 37 -8.42 2.07 13.79
CA TYR A 37 -8.12 2.97 14.90
C TYR A 37 -8.41 2.29 16.23
N LEU A 38 -7.61 2.67 17.22
CA LEU A 38 -7.58 2.25 18.63
C LEU A 38 -8.85 2.58 19.43
N GLU A 39 -10.03 2.68 18.81
CA GLU A 39 -11.30 2.93 19.48
C GLU A 39 -12.40 2.00 18.92
N PRO A 40 -12.99 1.14 19.77
CA PRO A 40 -14.00 0.19 19.34
C PRO A 40 -15.36 0.89 19.35
N ASP A 41 -15.67 1.64 18.30
CA ASP A 41 -16.99 2.27 18.22
C ASP A 41 -18.05 1.26 17.74
N LEU A 42 -18.91 0.89 18.69
CA LEU A 42 -20.00 -0.08 18.60
C LEU A 42 -21.21 0.54 17.89
N SER A 43 -21.11 0.83 16.59
CA SER A 43 -22.30 1.16 15.79
C SER A 43 -22.18 0.68 14.36
N LYS A 44 -22.71 -0.52 14.15
CA LYS A 44 -22.86 -1.21 12.86
C LYS A 44 -23.69 -0.38 11.89
N LYS A 45 -23.06 0.20 10.86
CA LYS A 45 -23.70 0.42 9.55
C LYS A 45 -23.14 -0.59 8.55
N ARG A 46 -24.03 -1.48 8.13
CA ARG A 46 -23.79 -2.55 7.15
C ARG A 46 -23.76 -1.92 5.76
N THR A 47 -22.61 -1.41 5.35
CA THR A 47 -22.35 -1.00 3.97
C THR A 47 -21.10 -1.72 3.50
N ASN A 48 -21.10 -2.24 2.27
CA ASN A 48 -19.92 -2.88 1.70
C ASN A 48 -18.83 -1.80 1.53
N PHE A 49 -17.93 -1.67 2.49
CA PHE A 49 -16.85 -0.69 2.43
C PHE A 49 -15.70 -1.29 1.62
N GLY A 50 -15.64 -0.95 0.33
CA GLY A 50 -14.42 -1.10 -0.45
C GLY A 50 -13.35 -0.16 0.11
N ASN A 51 -12.21 -0.72 0.49
CA ASN A 51 -11.04 0.04 0.89
C ASN A 51 -10.08 0.07 -0.30
N TYR A 52 -9.62 1.26 -0.70
CA TYR A 52 -8.68 1.42 -1.80
C TYR A 52 -7.32 1.84 -1.25
N PHE A 53 -6.27 1.33 -1.87
CA PHE A 53 -4.88 1.54 -1.46
C PHE A 53 -4.04 1.91 -2.67
N PRO A 54 -4.22 3.13 -3.24
CA PRO A 54 -3.27 3.62 -4.21
C PRO A 54 -1.88 3.71 -3.57
N THR A 55 -0.85 3.35 -4.32
CA THR A 55 0.52 3.28 -3.85
C THR A 55 1.42 3.97 -4.87
N VAL A 56 2.30 4.83 -4.39
CA VAL A 56 3.42 5.35 -5.17
C VAL A 56 4.70 5.07 -4.39
N GLY A 57 5.74 4.63 -5.08
CA GLY A 57 7.01 4.31 -4.45
C GLY A 57 8.19 4.56 -5.34
N TYR A 58 9.35 4.65 -4.71
CA TYR A 58 10.64 4.73 -5.36
C TYR A 58 11.55 3.66 -4.78
N ARG A 59 12.12 2.85 -5.66
CA ARG A 59 13.05 1.77 -5.33
C ARG A 59 14.37 2.04 -6.04
N LYS A 60 15.48 1.93 -5.33
CA LYS A 60 16.81 2.11 -5.93
C LYS A 60 17.72 0.95 -5.61
N HIS A 61 18.41 0.46 -6.63
CA HIS A 61 19.45 -0.55 -6.49
C HIS A 61 20.81 0.13 -6.48
N THR A 62 21.60 -0.17 -5.46
CA THR A 62 22.96 0.35 -5.28
C THR A 62 23.97 -0.67 -5.80
N LYS A 63 25.14 -0.19 -6.24
CA LYS A 63 26.22 -1.03 -6.80
C LYS A 63 26.72 -2.15 -5.86
N LYS A 64 26.51 -2.02 -4.54
CA LYS A 64 26.90 -3.01 -3.52
C LYS A 64 25.83 -4.10 -3.28
N SER A 65 25.03 -4.41 -4.30
CA SER A 65 23.88 -5.33 -4.21
C SER A 65 22.89 -4.97 -3.09
N PHE A 66 22.81 -3.69 -2.73
CA PHE A 66 21.90 -3.19 -1.71
C PHE A 66 20.72 -2.49 -2.38
N MET A 67 19.51 -2.76 -1.91
CA MET A 67 18.29 -2.14 -2.39
C MET A 67 17.61 -1.39 -1.25
N TRP A 68 17.02 -0.26 -1.58
CA TRP A 68 16.10 0.43 -0.68
C TRP A 68 14.86 0.86 -1.44
N ARG A 69 13.74 0.95 -0.71
CA ARG A 69 12.44 1.33 -1.24
C ARG A 69 11.75 2.25 -0.24
N MET A 70 11.15 3.31 -0.75
CA MET A 70 10.23 4.18 -0.01
C MET A 70 8.89 4.18 -0.74
N SER A 71 7.79 4.12 -0.01
CA SER A 71 6.44 4.12 -0.57
C SER A 71 5.48 4.97 0.24
N LEU A 72 4.52 5.56 -0.44
CA LEU A 72 3.36 6.24 0.13
C LEU A 72 2.12 5.49 -0.36
N THR A 73 1.37 4.93 0.58
CA THR A 73 0.17 4.13 0.32
C THR A 73 -0.97 4.64 1.20
N PRO A 74 -1.71 5.67 0.78
CA PRO A 74 -2.88 6.07 1.55
C PRO A 74 -3.98 5.03 1.46
N LEU A 75 -4.62 4.77 2.59
CA LEU A 75 -5.91 4.08 2.65
C LEU A 75 -7.00 5.12 2.37
N VAL A 76 -7.77 4.86 1.32
CA VAL A 76 -8.94 5.65 0.93
C VAL A 76 -10.17 4.79 1.14
N ASN A 77 -11.03 5.22 2.04
CA ASN A 77 -12.33 4.59 2.26
C ASN A 77 -13.39 5.67 2.52
N GLN A 78 -14.62 5.24 2.79
CA GLN A 78 -15.72 6.19 3.07
C GLN A 78 -15.55 6.94 4.40
N ASN A 79 -14.67 6.47 5.30
CA ASN A 79 -14.38 7.08 6.58
C ASN A 79 -13.27 8.14 6.49
N GLY A 80 -12.50 8.17 5.40
CA GLY A 80 -11.51 9.21 5.15
C GLY A 80 -10.28 8.77 4.35
N PHE A 81 -9.26 9.62 4.42
CA PHE A 81 -7.95 9.43 3.81
C PHE A 81 -6.90 9.30 4.91
N GLN A 82 -6.26 8.13 5.00
CA GLN A 82 -5.18 7.88 5.97
C GLN A 82 -3.88 7.54 5.23
N PRO A 83 -2.89 8.44 5.17
CA PRO A 83 -1.61 8.14 4.53
C PRO A 83 -0.80 7.14 5.34
N PHE A 84 -0.19 6.15 4.66
CA PHE A 84 0.85 5.29 5.23
C PHE A 84 2.15 5.46 4.47
N PHE A 85 3.25 5.60 5.21
CA PHE A 85 4.59 5.62 4.67
C PHE A 85 5.27 4.28 4.95
N GLY A 86 5.87 3.71 3.91
CA GLY A 86 6.61 2.45 3.97
C GLY A 86 8.07 2.67 3.60
N GLY A 87 8.96 2.02 4.33
CA GLY A 87 10.38 1.94 4.02
C GLY A 87 10.84 0.50 4.06
N SER A 88 11.61 0.05 3.09
CA SER A 88 12.24 -1.27 3.14
C SER A 88 13.66 -1.26 2.59
N PHE A 89 14.48 -2.17 3.10
CA PHE A 89 15.87 -2.38 2.69
C PHE A 89 16.06 -3.87 2.37
N GLY A 90 16.91 -4.17 1.40
CA GLY A 90 17.17 -5.55 0.97
C GLY A 90 18.55 -5.73 0.37
N LYS A 91 18.99 -6.98 0.28
CA LYS A 91 20.25 -7.36 -0.38
C LYS A 91 19.94 -8.29 -1.54
N LEU A 92 20.46 -7.98 -2.73
CA LEU A 92 20.51 -8.91 -3.87
C LEU A 92 21.66 -9.89 -3.60
N PHE A 93 21.37 -11.20 -3.67
CA PHE A 93 22.37 -12.26 -3.59
C PHE A 93 22.67 -12.78 -5.00
#